data_AF-A0A2V6KSC4-F1
#
_entry.id   AF-A0A2V6KSC4-F1
#
_cell.length_a   1.000
_cell.length_b   1.000
_cell.length_c   1.000
_cell.angle_alpha   90.00
_cell.angle_beta   90.00
_cell.angle_gamma   90.00
#
_symmetry.space_group_name_H-M   'P 1'
#
loop_
_entity.id
_entity.type
_entity.pdbx_description
1 polymer ?
#
loop_
_entity_poly.entity_id
_entity_poly.type
_entity_poly.pdbx_seq_one_letter_code
_entity_poly.pdbx_strand_id
1 'polypeptide(L)' 'VSYATFARILGLEETAVKRLVHRLRDRYRNLLRKEVAQTVGAKEIDDELRYLCAALSVSQ' A
#
# COMPACT_ATOMS: atom_id res chain seq x y z
N VAL A 1 11.79 -0.23 6.70
CA VAL A 1 12.37 -1.54 6.29
C VAL A 1 13.29 -1.32 5.09
N SER A 2 14.51 -1.88 5.08
CA SER A 2 15.51 -1.63 4.03
C SER A 2 15.28 -2.51 2.79
N TYR A 3 15.44 -1.93 1.60
CA TYR A 3 15.37 -2.67 0.32
C TYR A 3 16.47 -3.73 0.20
N ALA A 4 17.65 -3.49 0.77
CA ALA A 4 18.76 -4.43 0.83
C ALA A 4 18.38 -5.76 1.52
N THR A 5 17.62 -5.66 2.61
CA THR A 5 17.16 -6.85 3.36
C THR A 5 16.21 -7.68 2.51
N PHE A 6 15.27 -7.04 1.82
CA PHE A 6 14.33 -7.73 0.93
C PHE A 6 15.02 -8.30 -0.31
N ALA A 7 15.98 -7.59 -0.88
CA ALA A 7 16.80 -8.07 -2.00
C ALA A 7 17.48 -9.39 -1.64
N ARG A 8 18.10 -9.44 -0.46
CA ARG A 8 18.73 -10.66 0.06
C ARG A 8 17.72 -11.78 0.33
N ILE A 9 16.58 -11.48 0.95
CA ILE A 9 15.54 -12.50 1.26
C ILE A 9 14.95 -13.09 -0.02
N LEU A 10 14.70 -12.26 -1.03
CA LEU A 10 14.04 -12.65 -2.27
C LEU A 10 15.02 -13.17 -3.33
N GLY A 11 16.33 -13.08 -3.09
CA GLY A 11 17.36 -13.41 -4.10
C GLY A 11 17.31 -12.49 -5.32
N LEU A 12 16.91 -11.23 -5.13
CA LEU A 12 16.70 -10.26 -6.20
C LEU A 12 17.63 -9.05 -6.05
N GLU A 13 17.91 -8.40 -7.17
CA GLU A 13 18.50 -7.06 -7.21
C GLU A 13 17.65 -6.04 -6.43
N GLU A 14 18.28 -5.13 -5.69
CA GLU A 14 17.56 -4.04 -5.00
C GLU A 14 16.70 -3.21 -5.97
N THR A 15 17.18 -3.01 -7.19
CA THR A 15 16.43 -2.31 -8.26
C THR A 15 15.17 -3.08 -8.68
N ALA A 16 15.20 -4.42 -8.64
CA ALA A 16 14.03 -5.26 -8.89
C ALA A 16 13.05 -5.22 -7.72
N VAL A 17 13.55 -5.24 -6.48
CA VAL A 17 12.73 -5.09 -5.27
C VAL A 17 12.00 -3.75 -5.27
N LYS A 18 12.69 -2.65 -5.58
CA LYS A 18 12.07 -1.33 -5.68
C LYS A 18 10.88 -1.35 -6.65
N ARG A 19 11.06 -1.92 -7.85
CA ARG A 19 9.99 -2.06 -8.85
C ARG A 19 8.83 -2.94 -8.36
N LEU A 20 9.12 -4.05 -7.69
CA LEU A 20 8.10 -4.94 -7.13
C LEU A 20 7.30 -4.26 -6.03
N VAL A 21 7.97 -3.54 -5.11
CA VAL A 21 7.31 -2.80 -4.04
C VAL A 21 6.44 -1.68 -4.61
N HIS A 22 6.93 -0.94 -5.62
CA HIS A 22 6.10 0.06 -6.30
C HIS A 22 4.82 -0.57 -6.89
N ARG A 23 4.94 -1.65 -7.65
CA ARG A 23 3.77 -2.35 -8.21
C ARG A 23 2.82 -2.88 -7.13
N LEU A 24 3.36 -3.42 -6.05
CA LEU A 24 2.57 -3.91 -4.93
C LEU A 24 1.76 -2.78 -4.29
N ARG A 25 2.41 -1.62 -4.05
CA ARG A 25 1.76 -0.44 -3.47
C ARG A 25 0.66 0.12 -4.37
N ASP A 26 0.90 0.18 -5.67
CA ASP A 26 -0.10 0.65 -6.63
C ASP A 26 -1.31 -0.28 -6.69
N ARG A 27 -1.07 -1.60 -6.78
CA ARG A 27 -2.15 -2.60 -6.76
C ARG A 27 -2.92 -2.57 -5.46
N TYR A 28 -2.23 -2.48 -4.33
CA TYR A 28 -2.84 -2.39 -3.01
C TYR A 28 -3.72 -1.14 -2.89
N ARG A 29 -3.21 0.02 -3.30
CA ARG A 29 -3.97 1.28 -3.27
C ARG A 29 -5.23 1.22 -4.15
N ASN A 30 -5.14 0.61 -5.34
CA ASN A 30 -6.28 0.46 -6.23
C ASN A 30 -7.34 -0.49 -5.65
N LEU A 31 -6.92 -1.63 -5.09
CA LEU A 31 -7.84 -2.57 -4.44
C LEU A 31 -8.52 -1.91 -3.23
N LEU A 32 -7.74 -1.25 -2.37
CA LEU A 32 -8.28 -0.57 -1.20
C LEU A 32 -9.29 0.52 -1.59
N ARG A 33 -8.99 1.32 -2.61
CA ARG A 33 -9.95 2.31 -3.16
C ARG A 33 -11.24 1.66 -3.63
N LYS A 34 -11.15 0.52 -4.31
CA LYS A 34 -12.31 -0.20 -4.82
C LYS A 34 -13.18 -0.76 -3.68
N GLU A 35 -12.57 -1.28 -2.63
CA GLU A 35 -13.32 -1.77 -1.46
C GLU A 35 -13.97 -0.63 -0.68
N VAL A 36 -13.25 0.47 -0.46
CA VAL A 36 -13.79 1.67 0.19
C VAL A 36 -14.96 2.25 -0.62
N ALA A 37 -14.83 2.33 -1.95
CA ALA A 37 -15.90 2.79 -2.85
C ALA A 37 -17.17 1.93 -2.84
N GLN A 38 -17.10 0.68 -2.36
CA GLN A 38 -18.28 -0.16 -2.16
C GLN A 38 -19.02 0.18 -0.86
N THR A 39 -18.35 0.83 0.09
CA THR A 39 -18.88 1.12 1.42
C THR A 39 -19.30 2.59 1.56
N VAL A 40 -18.55 3.52 0.94
CA VAL A 40 -18.77 4.96 1.03
C VAL A 40 -19.09 5.60 -0.32
N GLY A 41 -19.70 6.79 -0.29
CA GLY A 41 -19.98 7.55 -1.51
C GLY A 41 -18.68 7.99 -2.21
N ALA A 42 -18.73 8.20 -3.53
CA ALA A 42 -17.56 8.54 -4.34
C ALA A 42 -16.77 9.78 -3.85
N LYS A 43 -17.44 10.72 -3.17
CA LYS A 43 -16.84 11.93 -2.60
C LYS A 43 -16.11 11.70 -1.28
N GLU A 44 -16.39 10.58 -0.61
CA GLU A 44 -15.89 10.26 0.74
C GLU A 44 -14.71 9.29 0.70
N ILE A 45 -14.39 8.71 -0.47
CA ILE A 45 -13.34 7.68 -0.62
C ILE A 45 -11.98 8.17 -0.10
N ASP A 46 -11.55 9.37 -0.49
CA ASP A 46 -10.23 9.88 -0.08
C ASP A 46 -10.17 10.23 1.41
N ASP A 47 -11.29 10.65 2.00
CA ASP A 47 -11.41 10.93 3.43
C ASP A 47 -11.40 9.64 4.25
N GLU A 48 -12.15 8.64 3.82
CA GLU A 48 -12.18 7.32 4.45
C GLU A 48 -10.80 6.64 4.38
N LEU A 49 -10.12 6.70 3.24
CA LEU A 49 -8.76 6.17 3.10
C LEU A 49 -7.77 6.83 4.06
N ARG A 50 -7.88 8.15 4.23
CA ARG A 50 -7.05 8.91 5.16
C ARG A 50 -7.31 8.52 6.60
N TYR A 51 -8.59 8.34 6.97
CA TYR A 51 -8.97 7.84 8.29
C TYR A 51 -8.45 6.42 8.54
N LEU A 52 -8.63 5.51 7.58
CA LEU A 52 -8.11 4.14 7.62
C LEU A 52 -6.59 4.11 7.81
N CYS A 53 -5.86 4.93 7.06
CA CYS A 53 -4.40 5.05 7.21
C CYS A 53 -4.00 5.57 8.60
N ALA A 54 -4.72 6.57 9.12
CA ALA A 54 -4.47 7.11 10.45
C ALA A 54 -4.71 6.04 11.53
N ALA A 55 -5.83 5.33 11.49
CA ALA A 55 -6.17 4.27 12.44
C ALA A 55 -5.14 3.12 12.43
N LEU A 56 -4.70 2.71 11.23
CA LEU A 56 -3.66 1.67 11.07
C LEU A 56 -2.27 2.14 11.50
N SER A 57 -1.96 3.44 11.38
CA SER A 57 -0.67 4.00 11.82
C SER A 57 -0.55 4.17 13.33
N VAL A 58 -1.69 4.36 14.02
CA VAL A 58 -1.76 4.48 15.48
C VAL A 58 -1.62 3.12 16.17
N SER A 59 -1.80 2.01 15.43
CA SER A 59 -1.68 0.65 15.96
C SER A 59 -0.24 0.09 15.92
N GLN A 60 0.79 0.94 15.92
CA GLN A 60 2.20 0.53 16.00
C GLN A 60 2.76 0.56 17.43
#